data_AF-A0A1G0T843-F1
#
_entry.id   AF-A0A1G0T843-F1
#
_cell.length_a   1.000
_cell.length_b   1.000
_cell.length_c   1.000
_cell.angle_alpha   90.00
_cell.angle_beta   90.00
_cell.angle_gamma   90.00
#
_symmetry.space_group_name_H-M   'P 1'
#
loop_
_entity.id
_entity.type
_entity.pdbx_description
1 polymer ?
#
loop_
_entity_poly.entity_id
_entity_poly.type
_entity_poly.pdbx_seq_one_letter_code
_entity_poly.pdbx_strand_id
1 'polypeptide(L)'
;GSIPSLQNPRLQANGCFLFPVDACLGVEGLPQSGTGQTSIFCGVNAPKIIGQHFGPYPYSTLVPIIKEKNIFKHFLDKKQYVSFVNAYPKIFFDYIKSGKKRLSATTLMCQLNGMRLNKAADVWRGKALTAEITNERWNQKLGYSLPIISPEKAAKRLLRISSQNAFTLYEYFLTDHIGHGRYGDEFEQILNNLDRFLYGIFERMDYKNSTLVICSDHGNLEDISIKMHTLNPALMIAAGKNAKAISQQVNDLTQIKDAVIKLFK
;
A
#
# COMPACT_ATOMS: atom_id res chain seq x y z
N GLY A 1 3.95 -23.16 -5.89
CA GLY A 1 2.77 -23.19 -5.01
C GLY A 1 1.52 -23.22 -5.86
N SER A 2 0.35 -23.45 -5.27
CA SER A 2 -0.94 -23.37 -5.99
C SER A 2 -1.35 -21.91 -6.23
N ILE A 3 -2.17 -21.67 -7.24
CA ILE A 3 -2.76 -20.35 -7.52
C ILE A 3 -4.02 -20.19 -6.63
N PRO A 4 -4.19 -19.08 -5.90
CA PRO A 4 -5.40 -18.86 -5.10
C PRO A 4 -6.61 -18.67 -6.01
N SER A 5 -7.77 -19.17 -5.58
CA SER A 5 -9.05 -18.98 -6.27
C SER A 5 -10.19 -18.84 -5.26
N LEU A 6 -11.40 -18.53 -5.71
CA LEU A 6 -12.57 -18.48 -4.82
C LEU A 6 -12.87 -19.85 -4.16
N GLN A 7 -12.51 -20.96 -4.82
CA GLN A 7 -12.64 -22.31 -4.26
C GLN A 7 -11.49 -22.68 -3.32
N ASN A 8 -10.33 -22.04 -3.45
CA ASN A 8 -9.17 -22.24 -2.60
C ASN A 8 -8.55 -20.88 -2.21
N PRO A 9 -9.25 -20.07 -1.40
CA PRO A 9 -8.88 -18.67 -1.19
C PRO A 9 -7.78 -18.51 -0.15
N ARG A 10 -7.47 -19.57 0.61
CA ARG A 10 -6.46 -19.56 1.67
C ARG A 10 -5.32 -20.50 1.32
N LEU A 11 -4.11 -19.95 1.20
CA LEU A 11 -2.89 -20.72 0.98
C LEU A 11 -1.90 -20.46 2.11
N GLN A 12 -1.16 -21.48 2.50
CA GLN A 12 -0.10 -21.35 3.51
C GLN A 12 1.11 -22.18 3.12
N ALA A 13 2.30 -21.59 3.27
CA ALA A 13 3.58 -22.28 3.06
C ALA A 13 4.70 -21.53 3.80
N ASN A 14 5.58 -22.25 4.48
CA ASN A 14 6.83 -21.70 5.05
C ASN A 14 6.66 -20.42 5.90
N GLY A 15 5.59 -20.34 6.70
CA GLY A 15 5.31 -19.15 7.52
C GLY A 15 4.76 -17.94 6.75
N CYS A 16 4.40 -18.13 5.48
CA CYS A 16 3.63 -17.20 4.67
C CYS A 16 2.16 -17.66 4.59
N PHE A 17 1.24 -16.72 4.68
CA PHE A 17 -0.20 -16.93 4.65
C PHE A 17 -0.82 -15.98 3.62
N LEU A 18 -1.52 -16.52 2.63
CA LEU A 18 -2.34 -15.77 1.69
C LEU A 18 -3.80 -16.08 2.01
N PHE A 19 -4.64 -15.05 2.13
CA PHE A 19 -6.04 -15.19 2.49
C PHE A 19 -6.89 -14.02 1.96
N PRO A 20 -8.20 -14.21 1.79
CA PRO A 20 -9.08 -13.14 1.32
C PRO A 20 -9.44 -12.19 2.47
N VAL A 21 -9.67 -10.93 2.14
CA VAL A 21 -10.16 -9.90 3.06
C VAL A 21 -11.38 -9.21 2.44
N ASP A 22 -12.46 -9.07 3.22
CA ASP A 22 -13.66 -8.37 2.77
C ASP A 22 -13.41 -6.87 2.59
N ALA A 23 -13.56 -6.39 1.35
CA ALA A 23 -13.48 -4.98 0.98
C ALA A 23 -14.86 -4.32 0.83
N CYS A 24 -15.94 -5.11 0.77
CA CYS A 24 -17.31 -4.62 0.65
C CYS A 24 -17.80 -3.99 1.96
N LEU A 25 -17.33 -4.48 3.10
CA LEU A 25 -17.58 -3.90 4.43
C LEU A 25 -19.08 -3.76 4.77
N GLY A 26 -19.91 -4.62 4.16
CA GLY A 26 -21.36 -4.60 4.29
C GLY A 26 -22.04 -3.36 3.72
N VAL A 27 -21.41 -2.64 2.78
CA VAL A 27 -21.96 -1.46 2.11
C VAL A 27 -22.14 -1.75 0.63
N GLU A 28 -23.31 -1.38 0.09
CA GLU A 28 -23.63 -1.57 -1.33
C GLU A 28 -22.70 -0.76 -2.24
N GLY A 29 -22.44 -1.30 -3.44
CA GLY A 29 -21.57 -0.72 -4.44
C GLY A 29 -20.18 -1.34 -4.47
N LEU A 30 -19.40 -0.95 -5.48
CA LEU A 30 -18.03 -1.45 -5.66
C LEU A 30 -17.09 -0.80 -4.64
N PRO A 31 -16.26 -1.56 -3.90
CA PRO A 31 -15.19 -1.03 -3.08
C PRO A 31 -14.33 0.00 -3.82
N GLN A 32 -13.89 1.06 -3.14
CA GLN A 32 -13.12 2.16 -3.74
C GLN A 32 -11.91 2.52 -2.88
N SER A 33 -10.84 3.04 -3.49
CA SER A 33 -9.57 3.28 -2.78
C SER A 33 -9.67 4.30 -1.65
N GLY A 34 -10.46 5.36 -1.80
CA GLY A 34 -10.58 6.40 -0.78
C GLY A 34 -11.13 5.86 0.55
N THR A 35 -12.24 5.13 0.50
CA THR A 35 -12.86 4.47 1.66
C THR A 35 -12.10 3.21 2.07
N GLY A 36 -11.60 2.42 1.12
CA GLY A 36 -10.83 1.21 1.37
C GLY A 36 -9.55 1.51 2.15
N GLN A 37 -8.68 2.39 1.64
CA GLN A 37 -7.45 2.79 2.33
C GLN A 37 -7.75 3.45 3.69
N THR A 38 -8.78 4.30 3.79
CA THR A 38 -9.17 4.87 5.08
C THR A 38 -9.52 3.76 6.09
N SER A 39 -10.21 2.72 5.64
CA SER A 39 -10.58 1.58 6.50
C SER A 39 -9.35 0.80 6.95
N ILE A 40 -8.44 0.48 6.01
CA ILE A 40 -7.16 -0.19 6.29
C ILE A 40 -6.37 0.57 7.36
N PHE A 41 -6.13 1.87 7.12
CA PHE A 41 -5.15 2.61 7.91
C PHE A 41 -5.72 3.25 9.16
N CYS A 42 -7.03 3.45 9.26
CA CYS A 42 -7.67 4.04 10.44
C CYS A 42 -8.38 3.02 11.34
N GLY A 43 -8.65 1.81 10.83
CA GLY A 43 -9.36 0.76 11.55
C GLY A 43 -10.84 1.10 11.77
N VAL A 44 -11.47 1.71 10.78
CA VAL A 44 -12.89 2.10 10.82
C VAL A 44 -13.60 1.61 9.56
N ASN A 45 -14.91 1.38 9.62
CA ASN A 45 -15.70 1.12 8.41
C ASN A 45 -16.01 2.45 7.71
N ALA A 46 -15.06 2.96 6.91
CA ALA A 46 -15.18 4.24 6.23
C ALA A 46 -16.37 4.34 5.26
N PRO A 47 -16.67 3.33 4.41
CA PRO A 47 -17.83 3.44 3.52
C PRO A 47 -19.14 3.48 4.31
N LYS A 48 -19.25 2.77 5.44
CA LYS A 48 -20.44 2.84 6.30
C LYS A 48 -20.61 4.21 6.96
N ILE A 49 -19.50 4.86 7.36
CA ILE A 49 -19.52 6.20 7.95
C ILE A 49 -20.07 7.25 6.97
N ILE A 50 -19.76 7.13 5.68
CA ILE A 50 -20.21 8.09 4.66
C ILE A 50 -21.42 7.60 3.84
N GLY A 51 -21.91 6.38 4.11
CA GLY A 51 -23.05 5.76 3.44
C GLY A 51 -22.79 5.19 2.04
N GLN A 52 -21.54 5.16 1.56
CA GLN A 52 -21.18 4.64 0.23
C GLN A 52 -19.69 4.35 0.12
N HIS A 53 -19.30 3.54 -0.87
CA HIS A 53 -17.90 3.47 -1.31
C HIS A 53 -17.50 4.72 -2.07
N PHE A 54 -16.28 5.23 -1.85
CA PHE A 54 -15.82 6.47 -2.48
C PHE A 54 -14.31 6.47 -2.74
N GLY A 55 -13.90 7.02 -3.88
CA GLY A 55 -12.50 7.09 -4.27
C GLY A 55 -12.29 7.92 -5.54
N PRO A 56 -11.04 8.05 -6.01
CA PRO A 56 -9.83 7.43 -5.46
C PRO A 56 -9.27 8.14 -4.21
N TYR A 57 -9.73 9.36 -3.91
CA TYR A 57 -9.30 10.13 -2.74
C TYR A 57 -10.27 9.96 -1.57
N PRO A 58 -9.82 10.08 -0.32
CA PRO A 58 -10.73 10.03 0.83
C PRO A 58 -11.82 11.10 0.75
N TYR A 59 -13.03 10.73 1.17
CA TYR A 59 -14.14 11.67 1.31
C TYR A 59 -13.84 12.72 2.39
N SER A 60 -14.29 13.97 2.22
CA SER A 60 -13.90 15.09 3.09
C SER A 60 -14.27 14.89 4.57
N THR A 61 -15.39 14.23 4.85
CA THR A 61 -15.83 13.92 6.23
C THR A 61 -14.97 12.87 6.91
N LEU A 62 -14.14 12.12 6.17
CA LEU A 62 -13.17 11.17 6.72
C LEU A 62 -11.86 11.84 7.16
N VAL A 63 -11.59 13.07 6.72
CA VAL A 63 -10.32 13.78 7.03
C VAL A 63 -10.05 13.91 8.54
N PRO A 64 -11.03 14.26 9.41
CA PRO A 64 -10.81 14.27 10.85
C PRO A 64 -10.44 12.90 11.42
N ILE A 65 -11.08 11.84 10.92
CA ILE A 65 -10.78 10.45 11.32
C ILE A 65 -9.36 10.08 10.90
N ILE A 66 -8.98 10.41 9.66
CA ILE A 66 -7.62 10.17 9.16
C ILE A 66 -6.60 10.90 10.02
N LYS A 67 -6.86 12.16 10.39
CA LYS A 67 -5.96 12.94 11.26
C LYS A 67 -5.70 12.24 12.60
N GLU A 68 -6.73 11.71 13.23
CA GLU A 68 -6.66 11.20 14.60
C GLU A 68 -6.32 9.72 14.70
N LYS A 69 -6.81 8.90 13.77
CA LYS A 69 -6.83 7.44 13.92
C LYS A 69 -5.88 6.71 12.97
N ASN A 70 -5.18 7.38 12.07
CA ASN A 70 -4.31 6.68 11.14
C ASN A 70 -3.19 5.89 11.83
N ILE A 71 -2.68 4.87 11.14
CA ILE A 71 -1.66 3.98 11.67
C ILE A 71 -0.35 4.69 12.01
N PHE A 72 0.10 5.69 11.23
CA PHE A 72 1.32 6.43 11.56
C PHE A 72 1.19 7.18 12.88
N LYS A 73 0.03 7.80 13.14
CA LYS A 73 -0.26 8.49 14.41
C LYS A 73 -0.06 7.58 15.61
N HIS A 74 -0.47 6.32 15.53
CA HIS A 74 -0.26 5.34 16.61
C HIS A 74 1.22 5.20 16.99
N PHE A 75 2.09 5.02 16.00
CA PHE A 75 3.53 4.84 16.23
C PHE A 75 4.21 6.16 16.63
N LEU A 76 3.81 7.28 16.02
CA LEU A 76 4.32 8.61 16.33
C LEU A 76 4.01 9.03 17.77
N ASP A 77 2.81 8.73 18.28
CA ASP A 77 2.42 9.00 19.67
C ASP A 77 3.28 8.23 20.68
N LYS A 78 3.78 7.06 20.27
CA LYS A 78 4.73 6.25 21.04
C LYS A 78 6.19 6.66 20.82
N LYS A 79 6.44 7.76 20.10
CA LYS A 79 7.78 8.25 19.73
C LYS A 79 8.61 7.21 18.95
N GLN A 80 7.94 6.33 18.19
CA GLN A 80 8.59 5.32 17.37
C GLN A 80 8.86 5.86 15.96
N TYR A 81 9.96 5.38 15.36
CA TYR A 81 10.32 5.76 13.99
C TYR A 81 9.37 5.09 12.98
N VAL A 82 8.90 5.87 12.01
CA VAL A 82 8.04 5.41 10.91
C VAL A 82 8.53 5.93 9.58
N SER A 83 8.21 5.20 8.50
CA SER A 83 8.54 5.62 7.14
C SER A 83 7.38 5.40 6.18
N PHE A 84 7.03 6.44 5.41
CA PHE A 84 6.32 6.28 4.14
C PHE A 84 7.34 6.41 3.02
N VAL A 85 7.59 5.31 2.30
CA VAL A 85 8.78 5.16 1.45
C VAL A 85 8.61 5.83 0.09
N ASN A 86 7.37 6.01 -0.36
CA ASN A 86 7.06 6.59 -1.65
C ASN A 86 7.62 8.02 -1.78
N ALA A 87 8.29 8.26 -2.90
CA ALA A 87 8.72 9.58 -3.33
C ALA A 87 7.73 10.18 -4.32
N TYR A 88 7.73 11.52 -4.38
CA TYR A 88 6.91 12.28 -5.30
C TYR A 88 7.78 13.19 -6.19
N PRO A 89 7.40 13.39 -7.47
CA PRO A 89 8.10 14.29 -8.36
C PRO A 89 7.79 15.75 -8.02
N LYS A 90 8.58 16.69 -8.56
CA LYS A 90 8.43 18.14 -8.31
C LYS A 90 7.02 18.63 -8.63
N ILE A 91 6.44 18.16 -9.74
CA ILE A 91 5.08 18.52 -10.17
C ILE A 91 4.03 18.24 -9.09
N PHE A 92 4.22 17.21 -8.27
CA PHE A 92 3.32 16.89 -7.16
C PHE A 92 3.47 17.89 -6.00
N PHE A 93 4.69 18.31 -5.68
CA PHE A 93 4.91 19.35 -4.67
C PHE A 93 4.39 20.72 -5.14
N ASP A 94 4.53 21.03 -6.42
CA ASP A 94 3.96 22.24 -7.02
C ASP A 94 2.41 22.21 -6.94
N TYR A 95 1.80 21.04 -7.18
CA TYR A 95 0.35 20.82 -7.00
C TYR A 95 -0.11 21.11 -5.55
N ILE A 96 0.62 20.63 -4.54
CA ILE A 96 0.27 20.90 -3.12
C ILE A 96 0.42 22.39 -2.83
N LYS A 97 1.51 23.01 -3.28
CA LYS A 97 1.77 24.44 -3.08
C LYS A 97 0.73 25.34 -3.73
N SER A 98 0.11 24.90 -4.83
CA SER A 98 -0.98 25.64 -5.48
C SER A 98 -2.30 25.61 -4.70
N GLY A 99 -2.33 25.04 -3.48
CA GLY A 99 -3.51 24.99 -2.61
C GLY A 99 -4.48 23.85 -2.92
N LYS A 100 -4.14 22.94 -3.86
CA LYS A 100 -4.99 21.79 -4.17
C LYS A 100 -4.90 20.73 -3.06
N LYS A 101 -6.03 20.11 -2.74
CA LYS A 101 -6.19 19.26 -1.54
C LYS A 101 -6.57 17.79 -1.83
N ARG A 102 -6.64 17.36 -3.09
CA ARG A 102 -6.97 15.96 -3.42
C ARG A 102 -5.70 15.12 -3.31
N LEU A 103 -5.59 14.40 -2.19
CA LEU A 103 -4.44 13.56 -1.85
C LEU A 103 -4.91 12.14 -1.57
N SER A 104 -4.09 11.13 -1.88
CA SER A 104 -4.36 9.74 -1.46
C SER A 104 -4.42 9.65 0.07
N ALA A 105 -5.04 8.59 0.61
CA ALA A 105 -5.10 8.42 2.06
C ALA A 105 -3.69 8.39 2.67
N THR A 106 -2.76 7.67 2.04
CA THR A 106 -1.33 7.58 2.43
C THR A 106 -0.64 8.95 2.53
N THR A 107 -0.78 9.78 1.50
CA THR A 107 -0.22 11.13 1.48
C THR A 107 -0.90 12.02 2.54
N LEU A 108 -2.22 11.95 2.64
CA LEU A 108 -2.99 12.76 3.57
C LEU A 108 -2.64 12.43 5.03
N MET A 109 -2.45 11.15 5.36
CA MET A 109 -1.94 10.72 6.66
C MET A 109 -0.58 11.34 6.95
N CYS A 110 0.36 11.30 5.99
CA CYS A 110 1.67 11.92 6.19
C CYS A 110 1.55 13.42 6.49
N GLN A 111 0.81 14.16 5.67
CA GLN A 111 0.65 15.60 5.80
C GLN A 111 -0.03 15.99 7.13
N LEU A 112 -1.10 15.28 7.51
CA LEU A 112 -1.85 15.57 8.74
C LEU A 112 -1.07 15.28 10.03
N ASN A 113 0.00 14.50 9.95
CA ASN A 113 0.85 14.11 11.08
C ASN A 113 2.26 14.72 11.00
N GLY A 114 2.43 15.77 10.17
CA GLY A 114 3.70 16.49 10.07
C GLY A 114 4.84 15.67 9.45
N MET A 115 4.55 14.55 8.80
CA MET A 115 5.55 13.73 8.13
C MET A 115 5.97 14.38 6.82
N ARG A 116 7.28 14.47 6.59
CA ARG A 116 7.84 14.95 5.34
C ARG A 116 7.70 13.90 4.24
N LEU A 117 7.15 14.30 3.10
CA LEU A 117 7.12 13.45 1.89
C LEU A 117 8.51 13.39 1.23
N ASN A 118 8.84 12.23 0.65
CA ASN A 118 10.10 12.04 -0.05
C ASN A 118 10.09 12.71 -1.43
N LYS A 119 11.23 13.25 -1.83
CA LYS A 119 11.46 13.90 -3.12
C LYS A 119 12.55 13.19 -3.92
N ALA A 120 12.79 13.62 -5.16
CA ALA A 120 13.83 13.04 -6.03
C ALA A 120 15.22 12.92 -5.35
N ALA A 121 15.61 13.89 -4.53
CA ALA A 121 16.88 13.84 -3.80
C ALA A 121 16.95 12.69 -2.78
N ASP A 122 15.81 12.26 -2.22
CA ASP A 122 15.74 11.09 -1.32
C ASP A 122 15.88 9.79 -2.12
N VAL A 123 15.28 9.71 -3.31
CA VAL A 123 15.43 8.58 -4.24
C VAL A 123 16.89 8.43 -4.66
N TRP A 124 17.54 9.54 -5.03
CA TRP A 124 18.96 9.57 -5.42
C TRP A 124 19.86 9.05 -4.29
N ARG A 125 19.58 9.44 -3.03
CA ARG A 125 20.30 8.95 -1.84
C ARG A 125 19.88 7.53 -1.39
N GLY A 126 18.94 6.90 -2.08
CA GLY A 126 18.40 5.58 -1.73
C GLY A 126 17.62 5.56 -0.41
N LYS A 127 17.08 6.69 0.03
CA LYS A 127 16.23 6.82 1.23
C LYS A 127 14.73 6.74 0.93
N ALA A 128 14.37 6.63 -0.35
CA ALA A 128 13.00 6.52 -0.83
C ALA A 128 12.95 5.68 -2.12
N LEU A 129 11.76 5.26 -2.50
CA LEU A 129 11.48 4.58 -3.76
C LEU A 129 10.43 5.34 -4.54
N THR A 130 10.53 5.31 -5.86
CA THR A 130 9.43 5.75 -6.72
C THR A 130 8.33 4.68 -6.73
N ALA A 131 7.10 5.06 -7.10
CA ALA A 131 5.96 4.14 -7.08
C ALA A 131 6.11 3.00 -8.10
N GLU A 132 6.83 3.23 -9.19
CA GLU A 132 7.16 2.26 -10.23
C GLU A 132 8.41 1.42 -9.94
N ILE A 133 8.99 1.52 -8.74
CA ILE A 133 10.12 0.72 -8.22
C ILE A 133 11.49 1.07 -8.82
N THR A 134 11.62 1.25 -10.14
CA THR A 134 12.92 1.25 -10.85
C THR A 134 13.53 2.62 -11.13
N ASN A 135 12.79 3.71 -10.87
CA ASN A 135 13.06 5.10 -11.28
C ASN A 135 12.97 5.36 -12.80
N GLU A 136 12.74 4.33 -13.62
CA GLU A 136 12.77 4.46 -15.08
C GLU A 136 11.69 5.41 -15.60
N ARG A 137 10.46 5.28 -15.09
CA ARG A 137 9.34 6.13 -15.50
C ARG A 137 9.57 7.60 -15.17
N TRP A 138 10.21 7.91 -14.04
CA TRP A 138 10.57 9.29 -13.72
C TRP A 138 11.59 9.86 -14.71
N ASN A 139 12.57 9.06 -15.11
CA ASN A 139 13.54 9.50 -16.10
C ASN A 139 12.89 9.72 -17.47
N GLN A 140 12.12 8.74 -17.96
CA GLN A 140 11.52 8.77 -19.29
C GLN A 140 10.36 9.76 -19.44
N LYS A 141 9.49 9.87 -18.43
CA LYS A 141 8.23 10.64 -18.53
C LYS A 141 8.28 12.00 -17.84
N LEU A 142 9.20 12.20 -16.89
CA LEU A 142 9.25 13.41 -16.06
C LEU A 142 10.60 14.15 -16.16
N GLY A 143 11.52 13.68 -17.02
CA GLY A 143 12.79 14.37 -17.31
C GLY A 143 13.81 14.33 -16.17
N TYR A 144 13.76 13.32 -15.31
CA TYR A 144 14.76 13.13 -14.26
C TYR A 144 16.03 12.40 -14.77
N SER A 145 17.12 12.55 -14.01
CA SER A 145 18.37 11.79 -14.20
C SER A 145 18.70 11.00 -12.94
N LEU A 146 17.77 10.12 -12.53
CA LEU A 146 17.96 9.24 -11.38
C LEU A 146 18.66 7.94 -11.80
N PRO A 147 19.54 7.36 -10.95
CA PRO A 147 20.11 6.04 -11.24
C PRO A 147 18.98 5.00 -11.35
N ILE A 148 18.87 4.34 -12.50
CA ILE A 148 17.95 3.21 -12.69
C ILE A 148 18.42 2.06 -11.79
N ILE A 149 17.48 1.43 -11.10
CA ILE A 149 17.75 0.28 -10.22
C ILE A 149 16.89 -0.90 -10.62
N SER A 150 17.40 -2.11 -10.35
CA SER A 150 16.59 -3.32 -10.51
C SER A 150 15.53 -3.43 -9.38
N PRO A 151 14.43 -4.16 -9.62
CA PRO A 151 13.45 -4.49 -8.58
C PRO A 151 14.08 -5.11 -7.32
N GLU A 152 15.08 -5.98 -7.45
CA GLU A 152 15.77 -6.61 -6.31
C GLU A 152 16.58 -5.60 -5.51
N LYS A 153 17.19 -4.60 -6.17
CA LYS A 153 17.89 -3.50 -5.50
C LYS A 153 16.90 -2.59 -4.77
N ALA A 154 15.72 -2.36 -5.34
CA ALA A 154 14.64 -1.65 -4.67
C ALA A 154 14.13 -2.43 -3.44
N ALA A 155 13.96 -3.74 -3.55
CA ALA A 155 13.58 -4.61 -2.42
C ALA A 155 14.60 -4.52 -1.27
N LYS A 156 15.89 -4.61 -1.57
CA LYS A 156 16.98 -4.40 -0.59
C LYS A 156 16.89 -3.02 0.08
N ARG A 157 16.56 -1.97 -0.68
CA ARG A 157 16.36 -0.62 -0.13
C ARG A 157 15.17 -0.56 0.81
N LEU A 158 14.02 -1.14 0.42
CA LEU A 158 12.82 -1.19 1.27
C LEU A 158 13.11 -1.93 2.57
N LEU A 159 13.75 -3.10 2.52
CA LEU A 159 14.11 -3.88 3.71
C LEU A 159 15.07 -3.12 4.65
N ARG A 160 16.07 -2.43 4.10
CA ARG A 160 16.97 -1.57 4.88
C ARG A 160 16.24 -0.41 5.54
N ILE A 161 15.28 0.23 4.85
CA ILE A 161 14.45 1.28 5.46
C ILE A 161 13.58 0.66 6.55
N SER A 162 12.98 -0.50 6.29
CA SER A 162 12.16 -1.22 7.25
C SER A 162 12.90 -1.58 8.53
N SER A 163 14.18 -2.00 8.45
CA SER A 163 14.96 -2.35 9.63
C SER A 163 15.31 -1.16 10.54
N GLN A 164 15.07 0.07 10.09
CA GLN A 164 15.34 1.31 10.83
C GLN A 164 14.07 1.92 11.44
N ASN A 165 12.90 1.32 11.20
CA ASN A 165 11.60 1.88 11.58
C ASN A 165 10.74 0.81 12.24
N ALA A 166 9.91 1.21 13.21
CA ALA A 166 8.91 0.32 13.80
C ALA A 166 7.82 -0.03 12.77
N PHE A 167 7.46 0.93 11.90
CA PHE A 167 6.49 0.72 10.84
C PHE A 167 6.93 1.39 9.54
N THR A 168 6.90 0.64 8.44
CA THR A 168 7.24 1.12 7.10
C THR A 168 6.11 0.79 6.14
N LEU A 169 5.67 1.79 5.38
CA LEU A 169 4.64 1.65 4.36
C LEU A 169 5.22 2.01 2.98
N TYR A 170 4.92 1.16 2.00
CA TYR A 170 5.13 1.43 0.59
C TYR A 170 3.81 1.15 -0.14
N GLU A 171 3.36 2.11 -0.94
CA GLU A 171 2.13 2.05 -1.73
C GLU A 171 2.46 1.77 -3.20
N TYR A 172 1.76 0.81 -3.80
CA TYR A 172 1.90 0.48 -5.22
C TYR A 172 0.53 0.54 -5.90
N PHE A 173 0.28 1.58 -6.69
CA PHE A 173 -1.01 1.85 -7.32
C PHE A 173 -1.05 1.58 -8.83
N LEU A 174 0.07 1.11 -9.42
CA LEU A 174 0.12 0.87 -10.87
C LEU A 174 -0.76 -0.33 -11.28
N THR A 175 -0.98 -1.29 -10.39
CA THR A 175 -1.92 -2.41 -10.61
C THR A 175 -3.35 -1.94 -10.80
N ASP A 176 -3.78 -0.94 -10.03
CA ASP A 176 -5.10 -0.31 -10.18
C ASP A 176 -5.22 0.43 -11.52
N HIS A 177 -4.16 1.15 -11.92
CA HIS A 177 -4.14 1.82 -13.22
C HIS A 177 -4.23 0.82 -14.38
N ILE A 178 -3.54 -0.32 -14.27
CA ILE A 178 -3.66 -1.42 -15.22
C ILE A 178 -5.09 -1.95 -15.28
N GLY A 179 -5.71 -2.24 -14.13
CA GLY A 179 -7.07 -2.76 -14.09
C GLY A 179 -8.11 -1.80 -14.68
N HIS A 180 -7.88 -0.49 -14.58
CA HIS A 180 -8.64 0.53 -15.32
C HIS A 180 -8.32 0.63 -16.83
N GLY A 181 -7.51 -0.27 -17.37
CA GLY A 181 -7.10 -0.29 -18.79
C GLY A 181 -6.06 0.78 -19.15
N ARG A 182 -5.31 1.31 -18.19
CA ARG A 182 -4.20 2.24 -18.44
C ARG A 182 -2.89 1.46 -18.59
N TYR A 183 -1.94 2.04 -19.33
CA TYR A 183 -0.58 1.49 -19.51
C TYR A 183 -0.54 0.12 -20.19
N GLY A 184 -1.43 -0.12 -21.16
CA GLY A 184 -1.45 -1.39 -21.92
C GLY A 184 -0.09 -1.78 -22.49
N ASP A 185 0.64 -0.82 -23.10
CA ASP A 185 1.97 -1.06 -23.67
C ASP A 185 3.05 -1.40 -22.63
N GLU A 186 2.83 -1.05 -21.36
CA GLU A 186 3.76 -1.28 -20.24
C GLU A 186 3.28 -2.42 -19.31
N PHE A 187 2.18 -3.11 -19.64
CA PHE A 187 1.50 -4.09 -18.77
C PHE A 187 2.46 -5.18 -18.24
N GLU A 188 3.08 -5.93 -19.15
CA GLU A 188 4.02 -7.02 -18.84
C GLU A 188 5.20 -6.50 -18.01
N GLN A 189 5.74 -5.34 -18.38
CA GLN A 189 6.89 -4.75 -17.68
C GLN A 189 6.54 -4.34 -16.25
N ILE A 190 5.38 -3.71 -16.04
CA ILE A 190 4.92 -3.27 -14.71
C ILE A 190 4.68 -4.47 -13.80
N LEU A 191 4.03 -5.53 -14.30
CA LEU A 191 3.79 -6.75 -13.52
C LEU A 191 5.08 -7.51 -13.22
N ASN A 192 5.98 -7.65 -14.19
CA ASN A 192 7.28 -8.27 -13.99
C ASN A 192 8.15 -7.50 -12.99
N ASN A 193 8.11 -6.16 -13.01
CA ASN A 193 8.81 -5.34 -12.02
C ASN A 193 8.25 -5.55 -10.61
N LEU A 194 6.91 -5.61 -10.47
CA LEU A 194 6.26 -5.89 -9.19
C LEU A 194 6.60 -7.30 -8.68
N ASP A 195 6.50 -8.32 -9.53
CA ASP A 195 6.80 -9.71 -9.18
C ASP A 195 8.24 -9.86 -8.67
N ARG A 196 9.21 -9.37 -9.44
CA ARG A 196 10.64 -9.41 -9.06
C ARG A 196 10.93 -8.61 -7.79
N PHE A 197 10.22 -7.51 -7.57
CA PHE A 197 10.34 -6.73 -6.33
C PHE A 197 9.82 -7.52 -5.12
N LEU A 198 8.61 -8.10 -5.23
CA LEU A 198 8.01 -8.91 -4.18
C LEU A 198 8.85 -10.17 -3.90
N TYR A 199 9.28 -10.88 -4.94
CA TYR A 199 10.20 -12.02 -4.82
C TYR A 199 11.49 -11.60 -4.10
N GLY A 200 12.06 -10.46 -4.48
CA GLY A 200 13.26 -9.92 -3.85
C GLY A 200 13.10 -9.59 -2.36
N ILE A 201 11.89 -9.23 -1.92
CA ILE A 201 11.53 -9.02 -0.51
C ILE A 201 11.44 -10.38 0.20
N PHE A 202 10.65 -11.31 -0.33
CA PHE A 202 10.48 -12.65 0.27
C PHE A 202 11.81 -13.40 0.40
N GLU A 203 12.70 -13.29 -0.58
CA GLU A 203 14.02 -13.95 -0.54
C GLU A 203 14.93 -13.41 0.59
N ARG A 204 14.74 -12.15 1.02
CA ARG A 204 15.74 -11.41 1.82
C ARG A 204 15.24 -10.87 3.16
N MET A 205 13.93 -10.88 3.40
CA MET A 205 13.38 -10.36 4.64
C MET A 205 13.87 -11.20 5.84
N ASP A 206 14.09 -10.55 6.97
CA ASP A 206 14.38 -11.25 8.22
C ASP A 206 13.07 -11.83 8.80
N TYR A 207 12.76 -13.08 8.44
CA TYR A 207 11.55 -13.77 8.90
C TYR A 207 11.45 -13.90 10.42
N LYS A 208 12.58 -13.83 11.15
CA LYS A 208 12.59 -13.98 12.62
C LYS A 208 12.23 -12.68 13.32
N ASN A 209 12.63 -11.54 12.75
CA ASN A 209 12.49 -10.23 13.40
C ASN A 209 11.51 -9.27 12.71
N SER A 210 11.11 -9.56 11.47
CA SER A 210 10.18 -8.72 10.70
C SER A 210 8.87 -9.42 10.41
N THR A 211 7.83 -8.63 10.17
CA THR A 211 6.55 -9.10 9.66
C THR A 211 6.21 -8.28 8.42
N LEU A 212 5.99 -8.96 7.30
CA LEU A 212 5.54 -8.37 6.04
C LEU A 212 4.03 -8.54 5.93
N VAL A 213 3.35 -7.46 5.56
CA VAL A 213 1.94 -7.44 5.19
C VAL A 213 1.81 -6.83 3.80
N ILE A 214 1.24 -7.57 2.87
CA ILE A 214 0.84 -7.09 1.55
C ILE A 214 -0.67 -7.14 1.52
N CYS A 215 -1.32 -6.01 1.26
CA CYS A 215 -2.77 -5.91 1.22
C CYS A 215 -3.24 -5.05 0.06
N SER A 216 -4.41 -5.37 -0.47
CA SER A 216 -5.19 -4.51 -1.36
C SER A 216 -6.37 -3.89 -0.62
N ASP A 217 -6.83 -2.74 -1.09
CA ASP A 217 -8.02 -2.04 -0.62
C ASP A 217 -9.30 -2.44 -1.38
N HIS A 218 -9.17 -3.11 -2.53
CA HIS A 218 -10.26 -3.68 -3.32
C HIS A 218 -9.76 -4.69 -4.36
N GLY A 219 -10.68 -5.37 -5.06
CA GLY A 219 -10.41 -6.10 -6.31
C GLY A 219 -10.43 -5.15 -7.52
N ASN A 220 -9.64 -5.47 -8.55
CA ASN A 220 -9.56 -4.78 -9.83
C ASN A 220 -8.79 -5.64 -10.85
N LEU A 221 -7.47 -5.75 -10.67
CA LEU A 221 -6.52 -6.37 -11.62
C LEU A 221 -6.82 -7.84 -11.95
N GLU A 222 -7.52 -8.56 -11.08
CA GLU A 222 -7.86 -9.97 -11.31
C GLU A 222 -8.89 -10.18 -12.43
N ASP A 223 -9.64 -9.13 -12.82
CA ASP A 223 -10.57 -9.16 -13.94
C ASP A 223 -10.41 -7.91 -14.82
N ILE A 224 -9.45 -7.96 -15.74
CA ILE A 224 -9.19 -6.89 -16.72
C ILE A 224 -10.20 -6.86 -17.89
N SER A 225 -11.21 -7.73 -17.91
CA SER A 225 -12.27 -7.68 -18.92
C SER A 225 -13.21 -6.50 -18.70
N ILE A 226 -13.29 -6.02 -17.46
CA ILE A 226 -13.99 -4.81 -17.06
C ILE A 226 -12.99 -3.74 -16.59
N LYS A 227 -13.32 -2.47 -16.79
CA LYS A 227 -12.45 -1.34 -16.40
C LYS A 227 -12.80 -0.76 -15.03
N MET A 228 -13.68 -1.44 -14.28
CA MET A 228 -14.15 -1.01 -12.96
C MET A 228 -13.59 -1.95 -11.90
N HIS A 229 -13.68 -1.57 -10.63
CA HIS A 229 -13.37 -2.47 -9.53
C HIS A 229 -14.36 -3.64 -9.50
N THR A 230 -14.03 -4.67 -8.72
CA THR A 230 -14.85 -5.87 -8.59
C THR A 230 -15.38 -6.04 -7.18
N LEU A 231 -16.25 -7.03 -7.00
CA LEU A 231 -16.69 -7.51 -5.68
C LEU A 231 -15.84 -8.68 -5.18
N ASN A 232 -14.73 -9.00 -5.85
CA ASN A 232 -13.84 -10.04 -5.36
C ASN A 232 -13.21 -9.60 -4.02
N PRO A 233 -12.93 -10.54 -3.10
CA PRO A 233 -12.20 -10.22 -1.89
C PRO A 233 -10.86 -9.57 -2.21
N ALA A 234 -10.45 -8.61 -1.40
CA ALA A 234 -9.12 -8.04 -1.48
C ALA A 234 -8.05 -9.08 -1.10
N LEU A 235 -6.90 -8.99 -1.77
CA LEU A 235 -5.74 -9.84 -1.49
C LEU A 235 -5.11 -9.44 -0.15
N MET A 236 -4.74 -10.44 0.66
CA MET A 236 -3.87 -10.25 1.82
C MET A 236 -2.81 -11.35 1.87
N ILE A 237 -1.56 -10.96 2.08
CA ILE A 237 -0.44 -11.85 2.34
C ILE A 237 0.25 -11.39 3.62
N ALA A 238 0.44 -12.30 4.57
CA ALA A 238 1.24 -12.08 5.77
C ALA A 238 2.43 -13.05 5.79
N ALA A 239 3.63 -12.56 6.13
CA ALA A 239 4.84 -13.37 6.23
C ALA A 239 5.78 -12.92 7.35
N GLY A 240 6.56 -13.84 7.90
CA GLY A 240 7.51 -13.57 8.99
C GLY A 240 6.93 -13.75 10.40
N LYS A 241 7.57 -13.11 11.38
CA LYS A 241 7.44 -13.38 12.82
C LYS A 241 6.00 -13.54 13.31
N ASN A 242 5.11 -12.63 12.91
CA ASN A 242 3.73 -12.55 13.40
C ASN A 242 2.67 -12.91 12.34
N ALA A 243 3.08 -13.52 11.23
CA ALA A 243 2.20 -13.74 10.08
C ALA A 243 0.94 -14.55 10.40
N LYS A 244 1.10 -15.64 11.18
CA LYS A 244 -0.02 -16.50 11.60
C LYS A 244 -1.04 -15.73 12.46
N ALA A 245 -0.57 -14.87 13.36
CA ALA A 245 -1.45 -14.08 14.21
C ALA A 245 -2.26 -13.08 13.39
N ILE A 246 -1.65 -12.44 12.39
CA ILE A 246 -2.37 -11.56 11.46
C ILE A 246 -3.40 -12.35 10.66
N SER A 247 -3.04 -13.50 10.08
CA SER A 247 -3.95 -14.28 9.24
C SER A 247 -5.19 -14.84 9.96
N GLN A 248 -5.12 -14.93 11.28
CA GLN A 248 -6.23 -15.38 12.13
C GLN A 248 -7.12 -14.22 12.62
N GLN A 249 -6.61 -12.99 12.62
CA GLN A 249 -7.32 -11.81 13.16
C GLN A 249 -7.98 -10.94 12.10
N VAL A 250 -7.54 -11.04 10.83
CA VAL A 250 -8.01 -10.17 9.75
C VAL A 250 -8.96 -10.94 8.84
N ASN A 251 -10.19 -10.43 8.76
CA ASN A 251 -11.26 -10.91 7.87
C ASN A 251 -11.77 -9.79 6.95
N ASP A 252 -11.65 -8.53 7.37
CA ASP A 252 -12.06 -7.34 6.62
C ASP A 252 -11.01 -6.22 6.74
N LEU A 253 -11.13 -5.18 5.90
CA LEU A 253 -10.15 -4.08 5.85
C LEU A 253 -10.01 -3.34 7.19
N THR A 254 -11.06 -3.27 8.01
CA THR A 254 -11.07 -2.50 9.26
C THR A 254 -10.18 -3.13 10.33
N GLN A 255 -9.89 -4.43 10.22
CA GLN A 255 -9.12 -5.19 11.19
C GLN A 255 -7.60 -5.10 10.95
N ILE A 256 -7.16 -4.62 9.78
CA ILE A 256 -5.74 -4.62 9.39
C ILE A 256 -4.90 -3.75 10.32
N LYS A 257 -5.28 -2.50 10.56
CA LYS A 257 -4.56 -1.61 11.48
C LYS A 257 -4.40 -2.26 12.85
N ASP A 258 -5.48 -2.75 13.43
CA ASP A 258 -5.49 -3.32 14.77
C ASP A 258 -4.61 -4.57 14.87
N ALA A 259 -4.64 -5.43 13.86
CA ALA A 259 -3.76 -6.59 13.77
C ALA A 259 -2.27 -6.19 13.73
N VAL A 260 -1.92 -5.11 13.02
CA VAL A 260 -0.54 -4.60 12.93
C VAL A 260 -0.08 -3.95 14.23
N ILE A 261 -0.85 -3.03 14.81
CA ILE A 261 -0.41 -2.27 16.00
C ILE A 261 -0.34 -3.14 17.26
N LYS A 262 -1.12 -4.24 17.33
CA LYS A 262 -1.06 -5.19 18.45
C LYS A 262 0.28 -5.95 18.52
N LEU A 263 1.07 -5.96 17.45
CA LEU A 263 2.39 -6.59 17.43
C LEU A 263 3.46 -5.79 18.20
N PHE A 264 3.19 -4.51 18.47
CA PHE A 264 4.08 -3.56 19.13
C PHE A 264 3.54 -3.16 20.52
N LYS A 265 2.90 -4.11 21.19
CA LYS A 265 2.48 -4.00 22.58
C LYS A 265 3.59 -4.45 23.51
#